data_AF-A0A101TDW7-F1
#
_entry.id   AF-A0A101TDW7-F1
#
_cell.length_a   1.000
_cell.length_b   1.000
_cell.length_c   1.000
_cell.angle_alpha   90.00
_cell.angle_beta   90.00
_cell.angle_gamma   90.00
#
_symmetry.space_group_name_H-M   'P 1'
#
loop_
_entity.id
_entity.type
_entity.pdbx_description
1 polymer ?
#
loop_
_entity_poly.entity_id
_entity_poly.type
_entity_poly.pdbx_seq_one_letter_code
_entity_poly.pdbx_strand_id
1 'polypeptide(L)'
;MLDDLLSNGRVLANLDATGLLQALAVRWPDGVPQGGLAMDAHYLERLGLAAAPHDEWVAWLHHCALSRGEEQLAESIAAEAGARLPWRTVWSNCRPYGVFGRFGKWDNGASGYPSSAELAVEDIAAQAAESRSWPVPETGPAVRSIFNGWETRDDFGYFRSKRLKSGNWLFAGASGTFIVDAQAVPELLPDLPAMPSPFMDAPITRAGVWECPPPALAEGAPSRAWLEATFGRGTCRRLREEELPTDLVHTESRQFLMETGLPALSDHLPFAATIDAAEAGLVPVPWPRDEKPAEVSGPFYLLGYWTGGGLLLDGGSGAVVQDGSTGYDEVIVASSLRKFLVLLRLCHEFLVSDFATNYERNDALESLQEWVTKIDPVTEGTPMWEHALDTDLNPWVAM
;
A
#
# COMPACT_ATOMS: atom_id res chain seq x y z
N MET A 1 -13.27 24.12 -8.87
CA MET A 1 -13.93 24.62 -7.64
C MET A 1 -13.53 23.81 -6.41
N LEU A 2 -13.77 22.48 -6.35
CA LEU A 2 -13.31 21.70 -5.18
C LEU A 2 -11.79 21.50 -5.16
N ASP A 3 -11.16 21.29 -6.31
CA ASP A 3 -9.69 21.19 -6.41
C ASP A 3 -8.99 22.50 -5.98
N ASP A 4 -9.58 23.64 -6.34
CA ASP A 4 -9.13 24.97 -5.90
C ASP A 4 -9.27 25.15 -4.39
N LEU A 5 -10.33 24.58 -3.79
CA LEU A 5 -10.55 24.60 -2.34
C LEU A 5 -9.51 23.73 -1.62
N LEU A 6 -9.29 22.50 -2.10
CA LEU A 6 -8.33 21.56 -1.54
C LEU A 6 -6.87 22.04 -1.65
N SER A 7 -6.61 22.95 -2.59
CA SER A 7 -5.30 23.59 -2.78
C SER A 7 -5.18 24.93 -2.05
N ASN A 8 -6.21 25.37 -1.31
CA ASN A 8 -6.24 26.68 -0.65
C ASN A 8 -6.21 26.53 0.87
N GLY A 9 -5.02 26.68 1.44
CA GLY A 9 -4.81 26.55 2.88
C GLY A 9 -5.64 27.52 3.73
N ARG A 10 -5.98 28.70 3.20
CA ARG A 10 -6.84 29.66 3.93
C ARG A 10 -8.28 29.17 4.06
N VAL A 11 -8.79 28.52 3.02
CA VAL A 11 -10.14 27.94 3.05
C VAL A 11 -10.15 26.73 3.98
N LEU A 12 -9.17 25.84 3.85
CA LEU A 12 -9.05 24.64 4.69
C LEU A 12 -8.93 24.97 6.18
N ALA A 13 -8.22 26.02 6.56
CA ALA A 13 -8.08 26.44 7.96
C ALA A 13 -9.38 26.95 8.60
N ASN A 14 -10.39 27.27 7.79
CA ASN A 14 -11.66 27.84 8.24
C ASN A 14 -12.89 26.96 7.90
N LEU A 15 -12.71 25.87 7.17
CA LEU A 15 -13.77 24.96 6.77
C LEU A 15 -13.94 23.84 7.79
N ASP A 16 -15.16 23.65 8.30
CA ASP A 16 -15.44 22.57 9.24
C ASP A 16 -15.32 21.19 8.57
N ALA A 17 -15.00 20.16 9.36
CA ALA A 17 -14.80 18.80 8.85
C ALA A 17 -16.03 18.26 8.11
N THR A 18 -17.23 18.48 8.66
CA THR A 18 -18.49 17.99 8.07
C THR A 18 -18.74 18.63 6.71
N GLY A 19 -18.58 19.94 6.60
CA GLY A 19 -18.74 20.69 5.36
C GLY A 19 -17.76 20.24 4.27
N LEU A 20 -16.50 20.00 4.62
CA LEU A 20 -15.52 19.42 3.70
C LEU A 20 -15.95 18.03 3.24
N LEU A 21 -16.21 17.11 4.17
CA LEU A 21 -16.55 15.72 3.87
C LEU A 21 -17.83 15.60 3.02
N GLN A 22 -18.85 16.42 3.28
CA GLN A 22 -20.05 16.49 2.45
C GLN A 22 -19.74 16.98 1.04
N ALA A 23 -18.85 17.97 0.89
CA ALA A 23 -18.42 18.43 -0.43
C ALA A 23 -17.66 17.34 -1.20
N LEU A 24 -16.81 16.56 -0.53
CA LEU A 24 -16.13 15.40 -1.14
C LEU A 24 -17.15 14.35 -1.59
N ALA A 25 -18.12 13.98 -0.74
CA ALA A 25 -19.14 12.99 -1.07
C ALA A 25 -20.05 13.42 -2.23
N VAL A 26 -20.38 14.70 -2.34
CA VAL A 26 -21.14 15.24 -3.50
C VAL A 26 -20.30 15.24 -4.77
N ARG A 27 -19.01 15.56 -4.68
CA ARG A 27 -18.10 15.59 -5.84
C ARG A 27 -17.79 14.20 -6.38
N TRP A 28 -17.60 13.25 -5.48
CA TRP A 28 -17.21 11.88 -5.76
C TRP A 28 -18.20 10.91 -5.12
N PRO A 29 -19.43 10.81 -5.66
CA PRO A 29 -20.43 9.90 -5.13
C PRO A 29 -19.94 8.46 -5.16
N ASP A 30 -19.11 8.08 -6.14
CA ASP A 30 -18.53 6.75 -6.33
C ASP A 30 -17.23 6.50 -5.56
N GLY A 31 -16.81 7.49 -4.76
CA GLY A 31 -15.66 7.38 -3.87
C GLY A 31 -14.53 8.33 -4.22
N VAL A 32 -13.90 8.84 -3.17
CA VAL A 32 -12.82 9.83 -3.24
C VAL A 32 -11.64 9.20 -4.00
N PRO A 33 -11.08 9.88 -5.02
CA PRO A 33 -9.92 9.35 -5.74
C PRO A 33 -8.70 9.25 -4.82
N GLN A 34 -7.84 8.28 -5.10
CA GLN A 34 -6.61 8.09 -4.35
C GLN A 34 -5.61 9.22 -4.58
N GLY A 35 -4.78 9.45 -3.57
CA GLY A 35 -3.82 10.54 -3.56
C GLY A 35 -4.44 11.90 -3.20
N GLY A 36 -3.57 12.80 -2.75
CA GLY A 36 -3.94 14.16 -2.35
C GLY A 36 -4.72 14.26 -1.04
N LEU A 37 -5.06 15.51 -0.71
CA LEU A 37 -5.65 15.85 0.60
C LEU A 37 -7.10 15.37 0.76
N ALA A 38 -7.83 15.18 -0.34
CA ALA A 38 -9.19 14.63 -0.29
C ALA A 38 -9.21 13.23 0.32
N MET A 39 -8.27 12.37 -0.11
CA MET A 39 -8.13 11.03 0.43
C MET A 39 -7.63 11.04 1.87
N ASP A 40 -6.74 11.96 2.21
CA ASP A 40 -6.34 12.14 3.61
C ASP A 40 -7.54 12.49 4.50
N ALA A 41 -8.38 13.44 4.07
CA ALA A 41 -9.59 13.81 4.80
C ALA A 41 -10.56 12.62 4.96
N HIS A 42 -10.70 11.76 3.94
CA HIS A 42 -11.46 10.51 4.04
C HIS A 42 -10.92 9.59 5.14
N TYR A 43 -9.61 9.31 5.17
CA TYR A 43 -9.05 8.45 6.19
C TYR A 43 -9.05 9.08 7.59
N LEU A 44 -8.87 10.40 7.70
CA LEU A 44 -9.05 11.10 8.97
C LEU A 44 -10.49 10.97 9.49
N GLU A 45 -11.51 11.01 8.62
CA GLU A 45 -12.90 10.69 8.99
C GLU A 45 -13.03 9.25 9.49
N ARG A 46 -12.45 8.27 8.79
CA ARG A 46 -12.46 6.85 9.20
C ARG A 46 -11.81 6.62 10.56
N LEU A 47 -10.83 7.46 10.93
CA LEU A 47 -10.18 7.48 12.24
C LEU A 47 -10.95 8.31 13.28
N GLY A 48 -12.15 8.77 12.96
CA GLY A 48 -13.06 9.48 13.85
C GLY A 48 -12.79 10.98 13.98
N LEU A 49 -11.76 11.53 13.32
CA LEU A 49 -11.37 12.94 13.50
C LEU A 49 -12.40 13.95 13.01
N ALA A 50 -13.40 13.54 12.22
CA ALA A 50 -14.52 14.41 11.86
C ALA A 50 -15.27 14.94 13.10
N ALA A 51 -15.20 14.22 14.23
CA ALA A 51 -15.80 14.62 15.51
C ALA A 51 -14.84 15.40 16.43
N ALA A 52 -13.61 15.69 16.00
CA ALA A 52 -12.61 16.40 16.80
C ALA A 52 -12.93 17.91 16.83
N PRO A 53 -12.40 18.67 17.81
CA PRO A 53 -12.39 20.13 17.75
C PRO A 53 -11.82 20.62 16.42
N HIS A 54 -12.40 21.71 15.88
CA HIS A 54 -12.02 22.26 14.57
C HIS A 54 -10.52 22.48 14.42
N ASP A 55 -9.87 23.09 15.41
CA ASP A 55 -8.44 23.40 15.32
C ASP A 55 -7.56 22.14 15.32
N GLU A 56 -8.04 21.04 15.92
CA GLU A 56 -7.38 19.74 15.88
C GLU A 56 -7.52 19.09 14.49
N TRP A 57 -8.71 19.16 13.88
CA TRP A 57 -8.92 18.75 12.50
C TRP A 57 -7.99 19.50 11.53
N VAL A 58 -7.87 20.82 11.68
CA VAL A 58 -6.98 21.63 10.84
C VAL A 58 -5.51 21.27 11.07
N ALA A 59 -5.08 20.96 12.30
CA ALA A 59 -3.73 20.51 12.58
C ALA A 59 -3.38 19.19 11.86
N TRP A 60 -4.35 18.27 11.75
CA TRP A 60 -4.18 17.03 10.98
C TRP A 60 -4.18 17.27 9.47
N LEU A 61 -5.01 18.17 8.93
CA LEU A 61 -4.92 18.56 7.51
C LEU A 61 -3.55 19.18 7.19
N HIS A 62 -3.04 20.04 8.07
CA HIS A 62 -1.69 20.58 7.98
C HIS A 62 -0.62 19.47 7.99
N HIS A 63 -0.75 18.48 8.89
CA HIS A 63 0.15 17.32 8.94
C HIS A 63 0.13 16.52 7.65
N CYS A 64 -1.05 16.21 7.11
CA CYS A 64 -1.22 15.47 5.87
C CYS A 64 -0.59 16.21 4.67
N ALA A 65 -0.80 17.52 4.55
CA ALA A 65 -0.15 18.33 3.52
C ALA A 65 1.38 18.25 3.62
N LEU A 66 1.95 18.38 4.81
CA LEU A 66 3.40 18.30 4.99
C LEU A 66 3.95 16.88 4.71
N SER A 67 3.25 15.83 5.15
CA SER A 67 3.62 14.43 4.89
C SER A 67 3.64 14.08 3.40
N ARG A 68 2.86 14.81 2.59
CA ARG A 68 2.86 14.70 1.11
C ARG A 68 3.94 15.54 0.42
N GLY A 69 4.65 16.40 1.15
CA GLY A 69 5.58 17.37 0.56
C GLY A 69 4.88 18.61 -0.02
N GLU A 70 3.60 18.84 0.29
CA GLU A 70 2.85 20.03 -0.12
C GLU A 70 3.16 21.22 0.82
N GLU A 71 4.43 21.63 0.87
CA GLU A 71 4.94 22.61 1.84
C GLU A 71 4.20 23.95 1.77
N GLN A 72 3.91 24.44 0.57
CA GLN A 72 3.19 25.71 0.38
C GLN A 72 1.76 25.65 0.94
N LEU A 73 1.10 24.51 0.80
CA LEU A 73 -0.24 24.30 1.33
C LEU A 73 -0.21 24.25 2.85
N ALA A 74 0.73 23.48 3.42
CA ALA A 74 0.94 23.40 4.85
C ALA A 74 1.25 24.79 5.46
N GLU A 75 2.16 25.56 4.85
CA GLU A 75 2.47 26.93 5.26
C GLU A 75 1.23 27.84 5.19
N SER A 76 0.44 27.75 4.12
CA SER A 76 -0.79 28.54 3.99
C SER A 76 -1.83 28.20 5.04
N ILE A 77 -1.98 26.92 5.43
CA ILE A 77 -2.87 26.49 6.51
C ILE A 77 -2.35 27.07 7.84
N ALA A 78 -1.06 26.90 8.13
CA ALA A 78 -0.46 27.38 9.37
C ALA A 78 -0.52 28.91 9.51
N ALA A 79 -0.33 29.65 8.41
CA ALA A 79 -0.41 31.11 8.40
C ALA A 79 -1.83 31.62 8.70
N GLU A 80 -2.87 30.95 8.20
CA GLU A 80 -4.26 31.33 8.43
C GLU A 80 -4.79 30.86 9.80
N ALA A 81 -4.42 29.66 10.22
CA ALA A 81 -4.82 29.13 11.52
C ALA A 81 -4.09 29.84 12.67
N GLY A 82 -2.80 30.14 12.48
CA GLY A 82 -1.97 30.84 13.45
C GLY A 82 -1.92 30.13 14.80
N ALA A 83 -2.08 30.91 15.88
CA ALA A 83 -2.07 30.41 17.26
C ALA A 83 -3.29 29.54 17.63
N ARG A 84 -4.26 29.35 16.72
CA ARG A 84 -5.37 28.41 16.92
C ARG A 84 -4.91 26.96 16.85
N LEU A 85 -3.85 26.66 16.09
CA LEU A 85 -3.35 25.30 15.98
C LEU A 85 -2.85 24.80 17.34
N PRO A 86 -3.39 23.70 17.88
CA PRO A 86 -2.91 23.12 19.14
C PRO A 86 -1.45 22.63 19.01
N TRP A 87 -1.05 22.28 17.79
CA TRP A 87 0.30 21.89 17.42
C TRP A 87 0.49 22.07 15.91
N ARG A 88 1.75 22.25 15.50
CA ARG A 88 2.15 22.43 14.10
C ARG A 88 3.24 21.43 13.76
N THR A 89 3.03 20.64 12.71
CA THR A 89 4.08 19.76 12.18
C THR A 89 5.23 20.60 11.63
N VAL A 90 6.45 20.36 12.09
CA VAL A 90 7.66 21.05 11.57
C VAL A 90 8.50 20.15 10.66
N TRP A 91 8.27 18.84 10.75
CA TRP A 91 8.92 17.84 9.92
C TRP A 91 8.08 16.56 9.91
N SER A 92 8.02 15.87 8.77
CA SER A 92 7.33 14.58 8.67
C SER A 92 8.07 13.64 7.74
N ASN A 93 8.17 12.38 8.18
CA ASN A 93 8.45 11.21 7.37
C ASN A 93 7.33 10.18 7.61
N CYS A 94 6.09 10.67 7.67
CA CYS A 94 4.92 9.82 7.65
C CYS A 94 4.54 9.53 6.20
N ARG A 95 4.13 8.29 5.94
CA ARG A 95 3.55 7.91 4.66
C ARG A 95 2.19 8.60 4.50
N PRO A 96 1.92 9.27 3.38
CA PRO A 96 0.56 9.75 3.07
C PRO A 96 -0.44 8.60 2.92
N TYR A 97 -1.72 8.86 3.20
CA TYR A 97 -2.74 7.85 2.95
C TYR A 97 -2.99 7.64 1.44
N GLY A 98 -3.56 6.50 1.05
CA GLY A 98 -3.92 6.19 -0.33
C GLY A 98 -2.73 5.98 -1.28
N VAL A 99 -1.60 5.43 -0.79
CA VAL A 99 -0.37 5.23 -1.59
C VAL A 99 0.04 3.76 -1.69
N PHE A 100 -0.01 3.15 -2.87
CA PHE A 100 0.30 1.71 -3.02
C PHE A 100 1.81 1.44 -3.03
N GLY A 101 2.24 0.36 -2.39
CA GLY A 101 3.63 -0.08 -2.34
C GLY A 101 4.41 0.38 -1.10
N ARG A 102 5.71 0.01 -1.08
CA ARG A 102 6.63 0.38 0.01
C ARG A 102 6.90 1.86 0.01
N PHE A 103 6.93 2.43 1.22
CA PHE A 103 7.34 3.80 1.43
C PHE A 103 8.84 3.86 1.79
N GLY A 104 9.69 4.01 0.77
CA GLY A 104 11.15 4.07 0.88
C GLY A 104 11.73 5.48 0.72
N LYS A 105 12.48 5.92 1.73
CA LYS A 105 12.97 7.28 2.04
C LYS A 105 13.77 8.11 0.99
N TRP A 106 14.06 7.65 -0.23
CA TRP A 106 15.09 8.30 -1.09
C TRP A 106 14.68 8.64 -2.53
N ASP A 107 13.57 8.11 -3.05
CA ASP A 107 13.21 8.29 -4.47
C ASP A 107 11.97 9.18 -4.72
N ASN A 108 11.17 9.46 -3.70
CA ASN A 108 9.97 10.28 -3.83
C ASN A 108 10.00 11.50 -2.91
N GLY A 109 10.86 12.48 -3.20
CA GLY A 109 10.64 13.92 -3.00
C GLY A 109 10.16 14.49 -1.64
N ALA A 110 9.93 13.69 -0.60
CA ALA A 110 9.57 14.16 0.74
C ALA A 110 10.85 14.59 1.46
N SER A 111 11.50 15.60 0.91
CA SER A 111 12.61 16.31 1.52
C SER A 111 12.07 17.33 2.51
N GLY A 112 11.38 16.87 3.55
CA GLY A 112 11.25 17.68 4.75
C GLY A 112 12.67 17.81 5.33
N TYR A 113 13.42 18.84 4.95
CA TYR A 113 14.58 19.22 5.73
C TYR A 113 14.06 19.79 7.04
N PRO A 114 14.60 19.41 8.20
CA PRO A 114 14.22 20.05 9.45
C PRO A 114 14.46 21.55 9.29
N SER A 115 13.40 22.35 9.41
CA SER A 115 13.49 23.81 9.24
C SER A 115 14.40 24.48 10.28
N SER A 116 14.74 23.75 11.34
CA SER A 116 15.78 24.13 12.30
C SER A 116 17.10 23.42 12.01
N ALA A 117 18.17 24.20 11.81
CA ALA A 117 19.56 23.74 11.66
C ALA A 117 20.14 22.95 12.86
N GLU A 118 19.33 22.62 13.88
CA GLU A 118 19.78 22.02 15.14
C GLU A 118 19.69 20.49 15.19
N LEU A 119 19.04 19.82 14.23
CA LEU A 119 18.91 18.36 14.21
C LEU A 119 19.07 17.83 12.78
N ALA A 120 20.09 17.01 12.53
CA ALA A 120 20.25 16.34 11.24
C ALA A 120 19.21 15.21 11.08
N VAL A 121 18.84 14.87 9.83
CA VAL A 121 17.91 13.77 9.54
C VAL A 121 18.44 12.43 10.07
N GLU A 122 19.76 12.23 10.05
CA GLU A 122 20.37 11.03 10.64
C GLU A 122 20.14 10.93 12.16
N ASP A 123 20.14 12.06 12.87
CA ASP A 123 19.90 12.11 14.32
C ASP A 123 18.43 11.81 14.67
N ILE A 124 17.49 12.18 13.79
CA ILE A 124 16.07 11.86 13.96
C ILE A 124 15.83 10.36 13.74
N ALA A 125 16.44 9.78 12.69
CA ALA A 125 16.32 8.36 12.39
C ALA A 125 16.92 7.49 13.51
N ALA A 126 18.09 7.86 14.03
CA ALA A 126 18.73 7.17 15.16
C ALA A 126 17.86 7.22 16.41
N GLN A 127 17.28 8.39 16.73
CA GLN A 127 16.39 8.51 17.88
C GLN A 127 15.09 7.72 17.68
N ALA A 128 14.47 7.79 16.51
CA ALA A 128 13.25 7.05 16.22
C ALA A 128 13.45 5.52 16.26
N ALA A 129 14.64 5.01 15.95
CA ALA A 129 14.97 3.60 16.11
C ALA A 129 14.89 3.14 17.58
N GLU A 130 15.11 4.04 18.53
CA GLU A 130 14.98 3.79 19.98
C GLU A 130 13.55 4.00 20.48
N SER A 131 12.58 4.31 19.62
CA SER A 131 11.20 4.65 20.01
C SER A 131 10.53 3.57 20.86
N ARG A 132 10.86 2.30 20.66
CA ARG A 132 10.36 1.17 21.47
C ARG A 132 10.76 1.25 22.94
N SER A 133 11.84 1.96 23.26
CA SER A 133 12.26 2.23 24.65
C SER A 133 11.73 3.54 25.21
N TRP A 134 11.06 4.38 24.40
CA TRP A 134 10.47 5.60 24.92
C TRP A 134 9.30 5.26 25.84
N PRO A 135 9.21 5.91 27.01
CA PRO A 135 8.07 5.74 27.88
C PRO A 135 6.82 6.19 27.13
N VAL A 136 5.70 5.48 27.33
CA VAL A 136 4.38 6.05 27.00
C VAL A 136 4.18 7.17 28.03
N PRO A 137 4.18 8.46 27.63
CA PRO A 137 4.17 9.53 28.60
C PRO A 137 2.83 9.56 29.34
N GLU A 138 2.85 9.67 30.67
CA GLU A 138 1.65 10.03 31.45
C GLU A 138 1.16 11.46 31.09
N THR A 139 2.08 12.30 30.60
CA THR A 139 1.84 13.66 30.11
C THR A 139 2.61 13.89 28.81
N GLY A 140 1.90 14.29 27.76
CA GLY A 140 2.46 14.50 26.42
C GLY A 140 1.86 15.73 25.75
N PRO A 141 2.35 16.11 24.56
CA PRO A 141 1.74 17.15 23.73
C PRO A 141 0.29 16.79 23.41
N ALA A 142 -0.58 17.80 23.20
CA ALA A 142 -1.99 17.62 22.88
C ALA A 142 -2.23 17.12 21.44
N VAL A 143 -1.48 16.10 21.02
CA VAL A 143 -1.68 15.36 19.77
C VAL A 143 -2.44 14.09 20.12
N ARG A 144 -3.70 14.01 19.68
CA ARG A 144 -4.51 12.80 19.88
C ARG A 144 -3.91 11.64 19.11
N SER A 145 -3.84 10.48 19.76
CA SER A 145 -3.55 9.25 19.05
C SER A 145 -4.81 8.78 18.33
N ILE A 146 -4.79 8.91 17.01
CA ILE A 146 -5.92 8.62 16.12
C ILE A 146 -5.99 7.13 15.71
N PHE A 147 -5.02 6.34 16.16
CA PHE A 147 -4.96 4.89 15.96
C PHE A 147 -5.44 4.10 17.21
N ASN A 148 -5.96 4.80 18.23
CA ASN A 148 -6.46 4.20 19.46
C ASN A 148 -7.83 3.55 19.23
N GLY A 149 -8.01 2.29 19.65
CA GLY A 149 -9.35 1.67 19.77
C GLY A 149 -9.53 0.30 19.11
N TRP A 150 -8.47 -0.34 18.61
CA TRP A 150 -8.59 -1.65 17.98
C TRP A 150 -8.08 -2.78 18.89
N GLU A 151 -8.96 -3.73 19.24
CA GLU A 151 -8.71 -4.84 20.17
C GLU A 151 -7.89 -6.01 19.57
N THR A 152 -7.40 -5.91 18.34
CA THR A 152 -6.65 -7.00 17.69
C THR A 152 -5.13 -6.79 17.78
N ARG A 153 -4.57 -7.33 18.85
CA ARG A 153 -3.37 -8.18 18.95
C ARG A 153 -2.01 -7.79 18.34
N ASP A 154 -1.71 -6.52 18.04
CA ASP A 154 -0.32 -6.07 17.96
C ASP A 154 -0.12 -4.64 18.49
N ASP A 155 1.00 -4.42 19.19
CA ASP A 155 1.43 -3.25 19.98
C ASP A 155 1.54 -1.89 19.23
N PHE A 156 0.86 -1.69 18.10
CA PHE A 156 1.01 -0.54 17.19
C PHE A 156 0.05 0.62 17.43
N GLY A 157 -0.89 0.51 18.37
CA GLY A 157 -2.03 1.45 18.50
C GLY A 157 -1.73 2.86 19.01
N TYR A 158 -0.53 3.14 19.52
CA TYR A 158 -0.19 4.45 20.10
C TYR A 158 1.02 5.07 19.43
N PHE A 159 0.93 6.37 19.14
CA PHE A 159 2.14 7.14 18.91
C PHE A 159 2.98 7.16 20.18
N ARG A 160 4.26 6.85 20.04
CA ARG A 160 5.26 7.10 21.06
C ARG A 160 5.84 8.48 20.84
N SER A 161 6.02 9.25 21.90
CA SER A 161 6.55 10.60 21.80
C SER A 161 7.69 10.87 22.76
N LYS A 162 8.59 11.76 22.35
CA LYS A 162 9.74 12.20 23.14
C LYS A 162 9.97 13.69 22.90
N ARG A 163 10.20 14.44 23.99
CA ARG A 163 10.59 15.84 23.90
C ARG A 163 12.06 15.96 23.48
N LEU A 164 12.33 16.76 22.46
CA LEU A 164 13.66 17.05 21.95
C LEU A 164 14.31 18.21 22.72
N LYS A 165 15.64 18.34 22.62
CA LYS A 165 16.38 19.44 23.26
C LYS A 165 15.95 20.83 22.75
N SER A 166 15.48 20.92 21.51
CA SER A 166 14.92 22.14 20.92
C SER A 166 13.57 22.56 21.53
N GLY A 167 12.94 21.70 22.33
CA GLY A 167 11.61 21.93 22.90
C GLY A 167 10.47 21.30 22.10
N ASN A 168 10.71 20.95 20.83
CA ASN A 168 9.77 20.24 19.96
C ASN A 168 9.53 18.79 20.43
N TRP A 169 8.47 18.17 19.90
CA TRP A 169 8.12 16.78 20.19
C TRP A 169 8.30 15.90 18.96
N LEU A 170 9.07 14.83 19.12
CA LEU A 170 9.22 13.77 18.11
C LEU A 170 8.23 12.65 18.39
N PHE A 171 7.53 12.22 17.35
CA PHE A 171 6.57 11.12 17.35
C PHE A 171 7.05 9.98 16.46
N ALA A 172 6.74 8.76 16.88
CA ALA A 172 6.93 7.53 16.11
C ALA A 172 5.69 6.63 16.24
N GLY A 173 5.20 6.13 15.12
CA GLY A 173 4.05 5.22 15.06
C GLY A 173 3.99 4.44 13.74
N ALA A 174 2.90 3.71 13.52
CA ALA A 174 2.71 2.83 12.36
C ALA A 174 2.85 3.57 11.02
N SER A 175 2.36 4.82 10.93
CA SER A 175 2.45 5.63 9.71
C SER A 175 3.82 6.28 9.48
N GLY A 176 4.76 6.20 10.42
CA GLY A 176 6.09 6.80 10.34
C GLY A 176 6.44 7.73 11.50
N THR A 177 7.30 8.71 11.25
CA THR A 177 7.83 9.62 12.28
C THR A 177 7.62 11.08 11.89
N PHE A 178 7.29 11.93 12.86
CA PHE A 178 7.11 13.35 12.62
C PHE A 178 7.47 14.18 13.85
N ILE A 179 7.77 15.47 13.64
CA ILE A 179 8.07 16.41 14.71
C ILE A 179 7.01 17.50 14.70
N VAL A 180 6.52 17.87 15.89
CA VAL A 180 5.62 19.00 16.07
C VAL A 180 6.20 20.03 17.02
N ASP A 181 5.83 21.27 16.75
CA ASP A 181 5.89 22.41 17.66
C ASP A 181 4.51 22.53 18.32
N ALA A 182 4.45 22.37 19.64
CA ALA A 182 3.21 22.48 20.42
C ALA A 182 3.32 23.73 21.30
N GLN A 183 2.51 24.76 21.00
CA GLN A 183 2.59 26.05 21.70
C GLN A 183 2.08 26.00 23.15
N ALA A 184 1.36 24.95 23.53
CA ALA A 184 0.90 24.73 24.90
C ALA A 184 2.00 24.10 25.77
N VAL A 185 2.38 24.79 26.86
CA VAL A 185 3.23 24.22 27.91
C VAL A 185 2.46 23.05 28.57
N PRO A 186 3.03 21.83 28.66
CA PRO A 186 2.33 20.61 29.10
C PRO A 186 1.82 20.57 30.55
N GLU A 187 1.88 21.67 31.31
CA GLU A 187 1.52 21.65 32.73
C GLU A 187 0.01 21.51 32.98
N LEU A 188 -0.81 21.53 31.93
CA LEU A 188 -2.24 21.26 31.99
C LEU A 188 -2.69 20.47 30.76
N LEU A 189 -2.72 19.14 30.84
CA LEU A 189 -3.77 18.41 30.14
C LEU A 189 -5.02 18.54 31.02
N PRO A 190 -6.09 19.26 30.63
CA PRO A 190 -7.37 18.59 30.75
C PRO A 190 -7.29 17.36 29.84
N ASP A 191 -7.78 16.21 30.29
CA ASP A 191 -8.00 15.07 29.40
C ASP A 191 -8.50 15.59 28.05
N LEU A 192 -7.82 15.26 26.93
CA LEU A 192 -8.39 15.54 25.62
C LEU A 192 -9.80 15.00 25.67
N PRO A 193 -10.84 15.83 25.50
CA PRO A 193 -12.20 15.36 25.68
C PRO A 193 -12.38 14.14 24.80
N ALA A 194 -13.00 13.10 25.37
CA ALA A 194 -13.35 11.91 24.63
C ALA A 194 -14.05 12.35 23.35
N MET A 195 -13.67 11.76 22.22
CA MET A 195 -14.32 12.06 20.95
C MET A 195 -15.80 11.82 21.15
N PRO A 196 -16.67 12.81 20.89
CA PRO A 196 -18.09 12.56 20.93
C PRO A 196 -18.37 11.43 19.93
N SER A 197 -19.25 10.50 20.31
CA SER A 197 -19.68 9.46 19.39
C SER A 197 -20.10 10.12 18.08
N PRO A 198 -19.61 9.64 16.92
CA PRO A 198 -19.98 10.23 15.66
C PRO A 198 -21.50 10.17 15.52
N PHE A 199 -22.11 11.24 14.99
CA PHE A 199 -23.55 11.32 14.80
C PHE A 199 -24.07 10.28 13.79
N MET A 200 -23.18 9.72 12.96
CA MET A 200 -23.48 8.64 12.02
C MET A 200 -22.51 7.47 12.27
N ASP A 201 -23.02 6.26 12.22
CA ASP A 201 -22.22 5.02 12.38
C ASP A 201 -21.36 4.71 11.15
N ALA A 202 -21.69 5.32 10.00
CA ALA A 202 -20.96 5.19 8.75
C ALA A 202 -20.26 6.51 8.36
N PRO A 203 -19.09 6.45 7.72
CA PRO A 203 -18.44 7.65 7.19
C PRO A 203 -19.30 8.32 6.12
N ILE A 204 -19.24 9.65 6.04
CA ILE A 204 -19.87 10.48 5.01
C ILE A 204 -19.25 10.15 3.64
N THR A 205 -17.95 9.90 3.61
CA THR A 205 -17.19 9.59 2.40
C THR A 205 -16.84 8.11 2.29
N ARG A 206 -16.59 7.64 1.07
CA ARG A 206 -16.02 6.32 0.78
C ARG A 206 -14.76 6.48 -0.05
N ALA A 207 -13.80 5.57 0.09
CA ALA A 207 -12.67 5.49 -0.83
C ALA A 207 -13.17 5.06 -2.21
N GLY A 208 -12.62 5.66 -3.27
CA GLY A 208 -12.76 5.15 -4.62
C GLY A 208 -11.77 4.02 -4.87
N VAL A 209 -12.07 3.19 -5.85
CA VAL A 209 -11.16 2.13 -6.32
C VAL A 209 -9.82 2.75 -6.67
N TRP A 210 -8.74 2.15 -6.17
CA TRP A 210 -7.40 2.62 -6.42
C TRP A 210 -7.05 2.47 -7.90
N GLU A 211 -6.28 3.41 -8.44
CA GLU A 211 -5.79 3.28 -9.80
C GLU A 211 -4.73 2.19 -9.86
N CYS A 212 -4.91 1.23 -10.77
CA CYS A 212 -3.92 0.19 -11.01
C CYS A 212 -2.59 0.84 -11.42
N PRO A 213 -1.44 0.45 -10.83
CA PRO A 213 -0.15 1.04 -11.14
C PRO A 213 0.11 1.07 -12.66
N PRO A 214 0.39 2.24 -13.28
CA PRO A 214 0.55 2.33 -14.73
C PRO A 214 1.52 1.32 -15.36
N PRO A 215 2.66 0.95 -14.72
CA PRO A 215 3.55 -0.08 -15.26
C PRO A 215 2.92 -1.47 -15.41
N ALA A 216 1.87 -1.79 -14.66
CA ALA A 216 1.13 -3.05 -14.78
C ALA A 216 0.26 -3.11 -16.04
N LEU A 217 -0.17 -1.93 -16.55
CA LEU A 217 -1.03 -1.79 -17.72
C LEU A 217 -0.29 -1.32 -18.98
N ALA A 218 1.03 -1.11 -18.88
CA ALA A 218 1.83 -0.63 -20.00
C ALA A 218 1.91 -1.67 -21.13
N GLU A 219 2.02 -1.20 -22.36
CA GLU A 219 2.26 -2.09 -23.51
C GLU A 219 3.59 -2.85 -23.30
N GLY A 220 3.55 -4.17 -23.46
CA GLY A 220 4.72 -5.01 -23.22
C GLY A 220 5.08 -5.19 -21.73
N ALA A 221 4.19 -4.85 -20.80
CA ALA A 221 4.35 -5.21 -19.39
C ALA A 221 4.41 -6.75 -19.18
N PRO A 222 5.03 -7.21 -18.09
CA PRO A 222 5.85 -6.45 -17.15
C PRO A 222 7.29 -6.25 -17.64
N SER A 223 7.91 -5.12 -17.30
CA SER A 223 9.34 -4.91 -17.53
C SER A 223 10.18 -5.58 -16.42
N ARG A 224 11.41 -5.96 -16.75
CA ARG A 224 12.35 -6.54 -15.77
C ARG A 224 12.63 -5.60 -14.61
N ALA A 225 12.93 -4.34 -14.90
CA ALA A 225 13.24 -3.35 -13.88
C ALA A 225 12.05 -3.16 -12.93
N TRP A 226 10.83 -3.20 -13.45
CA TRP A 226 9.64 -3.17 -12.61
C TRP A 226 9.61 -4.40 -11.71
N LEU A 227 9.60 -5.63 -12.23
CA LEU A 227 9.56 -6.86 -11.41
C LEU A 227 10.64 -6.88 -10.30
N GLU A 228 11.89 -6.58 -10.67
CA GLU A 228 13.02 -6.60 -9.74
C GLU A 228 12.97 -5.48 -8.68
N ALA A 229 12.26 -4.38 -8.91
CA ALA A 229 12.10 -3.31 -7.91
C ALA A 229 11.40 -3.81 -6.65
N THR A 230 10.57 -4.85 -6.77
CA THR A 230 9.77 -5.38 -5.66
C THR A 230 10.21 -6.77 -5.23
N PHE A 231 10.56 -7.66 -6.17
CA PHE A 231 11.09 -8.98 -5.82
C PHE A 231 12.56 -8.96 -5.42
N GLY A 232 13.29 -7.91 -5.76
CA GLY A 232 14.72 -7.77 -5.50
C GLY A 232 15.55 -7.86 -6.78
N ARG A 233 16.64 -7.10 -6.81
CA ARG A 233 17.54 -7.00 -7.96
C ARG A 233 18.13 -8.35 -8.33
N GLY A 234 18.11 -8.68 -9.61
CA GLY A 234 18.67 -9.93 -10.15
C GLY A 234 17.80 -11.18 -9.99
N THR A 235 16.58 -11.05 -9.47
CA THR A 235 15.63 -12.18 -9.35
C THR A 235 15.15 -12.68 -10.71
N CYS A 236 14.98 -11.80 -11.70
CA CYS A 236 14.57 -12.18 -13.05
C CYS A 236 15.71 -12.89 -13.80
N ARG A 237 15.51 -14.18 -14.06
CA ARG A 237 16.44 -15.06 -14.78
C ARG A 237 16.06 -15.12 -16.26
N ARG A 238 16.96 -14.62 -17.10
CA ARG A 238 16.79 -14.65 -18.56
C ARG A 238 17.40 -15.93 -19.10
N LEU A 239 16.71 -16.52 -20.07
CA LEU A 239 17.18 -17.67 -20.81
C LEU A 239 17.70 -17.22 -22.18
N ARG A 240 18.70 -17.93 -22.68
CA ARG A 240 19.17 -17.79 -24.07
C ARG A 240 18.24 -18.58 -24.99
N GLU A 241 18.31 -18.27 -26.28
CA GLU A 241 17.48 -18.95 -27.27
C GLU A 241 17.74 -20.46 -27.30
N GLU A 242 19.01 -20.88 -27.12
CA GLU A 242 19.41 -22.27 -27.04
C GLU A 242 18.99 -23.00 -25.74
N GLU A 243 18.63 -22.24 -24.69
CA GLU A 243 18.14 -22.78 -23.42
C GLU A 243 16.61 -22.95 -23.42
N LEU A 244 15.92 -22.36 -24.40
CA LEU A 244 14.48 -22.50 -24.56
C LEU A 244 14.11 -23.82 -25.26
N PRO A 245 13.13 -24.60 -24.75
CA PRO A 245 12.63 -25.78 -25.43
C PRO A 245 12.12 -25.45 -26.83
N THR A 246 12.39 -26.32 -27.82
CA THR A 246 11.94 -26.11 -29.21
C THR A 246 10.42 -26.14 -29.33
N ASP A 247 9.76 -26.91 -28.46
CA ASP A 247 8.31 -27.13 -28.51
C ASP A 247 7.53 -26.06 -27.71
N LEU A 248 8.22 -25.13 -27.05
CA LEU A 248 7.63 -23.89 -26.54
C LEU A 248 7.42 -22.95 -27.75
N VAL A 249 6.27 -23.10 -28.42
CA VAL A 249 5.96 -22.37 -29.67
C VAL A 249 5.30 -21.01 -29.43
N HIS A 250 4.80 -20.74 -28.22
CA HIS A 250 4.18 -19.47 -27.91
C HIS A 250 5.21 -18.32 -27.91
N THR A 251 5.17 -17.48 -28.96
CA THR A 251 6.16 -16.43 -29.23
C THR A 251 6.33 -15.44 -28.08
N GLU A 252 5.24 -14.97 -27.47
CA GLU A 252 5.33 -13.96 -26.42
C GLU A 252 5.98 -14.52 -25.14
N SER A 253 5.75 -15.80 -24.83
CA SER A 253 6.39 -16.47 -23.68
C SER A 253 7.89 -16.63 -23.93
N ARG A 254 8.29 -17.05 -25.14
CA ARG A 254 9.71 -17.11 -25.53
C ARG A 254 10.38 -15.75 -25.38
N GLN A 255 9.78 -14.71 -25.97
CA GLN A 255 10.31 -13.35 -25.89
C GLN A 255 10.43 -12.88 -24.45
N PHE A 256 9.39 -13.10 -23.64
CA PHE A 256 9.40 -12.72 -22.22
C PHE A 256 10.55 -13.38 -21.45
N LEU A 257 10.75 -14.69 -21.63
CA LEU A 257 11.82 -15.44 -20.95
C LEU A 257 13.23 -14.99 -21.37
N MET A 258 13.41 -14.52 -22.61
CA MET A 258 14.69 -14.01 -23.10
C MET A 258 14.96 -12.56 -22.69
N GLU A 259 13.95 -11.69 -22.75
CA GLU A 259 14.12 -10.25 -22.57
C GLU A 259 13.94 -9.81 -21.11
N THR A 260 12.85 -10.26 -20.47
CA THR A 260 12.50 -9.91 -19.09
C THR A 260 13.03 -10.95 -18.11
N GLY A 261 12.77 -12.23 -18.38
CA GLY A 261 13.15 -13.36 -17.54
C GLY A 261 12.09 -13.77 -16.50
N LEU A 262 12.12 -15.03 -16.10
CA LEU A 262 11.28 -15.56 -15.02
C LEU A 262 11.91 -15.17 -13.67
N PRO A 263 11.21 -14.46 -12.78
CA PRO A 263 11.71 -14.26 -11.42
C PRO A 263 11.81 -15.59 -10.70
N ALA A 264 12.90 -15.86 -10.00
CA ALA A 264 13.02 -17.00 -9.08
C ALA A 264 12.50 -16.59 -7.69
N LEU A 265 11.34 -17.09 -7.30
CA LEU A 265 10.61 -16.69 -6.09
C LEU A 265 10.46 -17.89 -5.15
N SER A 266 10.94 -17.77 -3.91
CA SER A 266 10.80 -18.82 -2.88
C SER A 266 9.85 -18.41 -1.76
N ASP A 267 10.06 -17.22 -1.21
CA ASP A 267 9.41 -16.77 0.04
C ASP A 267 8.71 -15.42 -0.11
N HIS A 268 8.58 -14.94 -1.35
CA HIS A 268 7.93 -13.67 -1.66
C HIS A 268 6.41 -13.77 -1.45
N LEU A 269 5.80 -14.85 -1.93
CA LEU A 269 4.35 -15.04 -1.86
C LEU A 269 4.03 -16.31 -1.07
N PRO A 270 3.05 -16.28 -0.15
CA PRO A 270 2.71 -17.44 0.67
C PRO A 270 2.01 -18.56 -0.12
N PHE A 271 1.43 -18.22 -1.28
CA PHE A 271 0.66 -19.14 -2.13
C PHE A 271 1.35 -19.48 -3.46
N ALA A 272 2.47 -18.85 -3.80
CA ALA A 272 3.13 -19.06 -5.09
C ALA A 272 4.66 -18.99 -4.98
N ALA A 273 5.32 -19.93 -5.64
CA ALA A 273 6.77 -19.96 -5.81
C ALA A 273 7.12 -20.26 -7.27
N THR A 274 8.27 -19.79 -7.72
CA THR A 274 8.78 -20.02 -9.08
C THR A 274 10.22 -20.54 -9.05
N ILE A 275 10.55 -21.43 -9.99
CA ILE A 275 11.87 -22.04 -10.09
C ILE A 275 12.93 -21.02 -10.56
N ASP A 276 14.20 -21.28 -10.24
CA ASP A 276 15.32 -20.68 -10.97
C ASP A 276 15.47 -21.39 -12.31
N ALA A 277 14.80 -20.87 -13.35
CA ALA A 277 14.81 -21.49 -14.67
C ALA A 277 16.21 -21.51 -15.33
N ALA A 278 17.15 -20.63 -14.91
CA ALA A 278 18.51 -20.66 -15.43
C ALA A 278 19.33 -21.81 -14.82
N GLU A 279 19.00 -22.25 -13.61
CA GLU A 279 19.63 -23.41 -12.96
C GLU A 279 18.91 -24.72 -13.30
N ALA A 280 17.58 -24.75 -13.18
CA ALA A 280 16.77 -25.95 -13.36
C ALA A 280 16.44 -26.25 -14.83
N GLY A 281 16.44 -25.23 -15.69
CA GLY A 281 15.91 -25.32 -17.05
C GLY A 281 14.38 -25.42 -17.10
N LEU A 282 13.81 -25.21 -18.29
CA LEU A 282 12.39 -25.46 -18.55
C LEU A 282 12.21 -26.90 -19.02
N VAL A 283 12.04 -27.81 -18.07
CA VAL A 283 11.88 -29.24 -18.35
C VAL A 283 10.43 -29.56 -18.70
N PRO A 284 10.16 -30.26 -19.82
CA PRO A 284 8.81 -30.69 -20.14
C PRO A 284 8.31 -31.74 -19.15
N VAL A 285 7.08 -31.59 -18.69
CA VAL A 285 6.41 -32.51 -17.75
C VAL A 285 5.11 -33.04 -18.37
N PRO A 286 4.74 -34.31 -18.09
CA PRO A 286 3.43 -34.81 -18.46
C PRO A 286 2.35 -34.14 -17.61
N TRP A 287 1.12 -34.09 -18.14
CA TRP A 287 -0.04 -33.77 -17.32
C TRP A 287 -0.24 -34.88 -16.27
N PRO A 288 -0.40 -34.57 -14.98
CA PRO A 288 -0.37 -35.59 -13.93
C PRO A 288 -1.69 -36.34 -13.73
N ARG A 289 -2.81 -35.84 -14.27
CA ARG A 289 -4.10 -36.52 -14.23
C ARG A 289 -4.29 -37.42 -15.46
N ASP A 290 -5.10 -38.47 -15.31
CA ASP A 290 -5.42 -39.40 -16.41
C ASP A 290 -6.11 -38.70 -17.59
N GLU A 291 -6.94 -37.69 -17.31
CA GLU A 291 -7.62 -36.88 -18.32
C GLU A 291 -7.13 -35.44 -18.27
N LYS A 292 -6.66 -34.97 -19.43
CA LYS A 292 -6.22 -33.60 -19.64
C LYS A 292 -7.43 -32.73 -20.02
N PRO A 293 -7.63 -31.57 -19.38
CA PRO A 293 -8.68 -30.63 -19.77
C PRO A 293 -8.53 -30.21 -21.24
N ALA A 294 -9.67 -29.97 -21.92
CA ALA A 294 -9.69 -29.62 -23.33
C ALA A 294 -9.14 -28.22 -23.61
N GLU A 295 -9.13 -27.37 -22.58
CA GLU A 295 -8.68 -25.98 -22.60
C GLU A 295 -7.15 -25.85 -22.70
N VAL A 296 -6.41 -26.93 -22.41
CA VAL A 296 -4.94 -26.93 -22.36
C VAL A 296 -4.33 -27.87 -23.41
N SER A 297 -3.34 -27.37 -24.13
CA SER A 297 -2.70 -28.09 -25.25
C SER A 297 -1.47 -28.84 -24.79
N GLY A 298 -0.59 -28.17 -24.05
CA GLY A 298 0.78 -28.60 -23.83
C GLY A 298 1.65 -28.40 -25.09
N PRO A 299 2.94 -28.77 -25.03
CA PRO A 299 3.64 -29.40 -23.89
C PRO A 299 3.69 -28.49 -22.66
N PHE A 300 3.81 -29.08 -21.48
CA PHE A 300 3.82 -28.33 -20.22
C PHE A 300 5.23 -28.21 -19.66
N TYR A 301 5.59 -27.05 -19.13
CA TYR A 301 6.88 -26.81 -18.49
C TYR A 301 6.69 -26.33 -17.06
N LEU A 302 7.42 -26.92 -16.10
CA LEU A 302 7.33 -26.50 -14.71
C LEU A 302 7.82 -25.04 -14.56
N LEU A 303 6.97 -24.19 -13.98
CA LEU A 303 7.32 -22.83 -13.56
C LEU A 303 7.54 -22.73 -12.06
N GLY A 304 6.90 -23.60 -11.27
CA GLY A 304 7.02 -23.59 -9.82
C GLY A 304 5.80 -24.23 -9.16
N TYR A 305 5.28 -23.59 -8.12
CA TYR A 305 4.21 -24.14 -7.29
C TYR A 305 3.14 -23.09 -6.96
N TRP A 306 1.88 -23.54 -6.89
CA TRP A 306 0.72 -22.76 -6.48
C TRP A 306 -0.06 -23.51 -5.41
N THR A 307 -0.13 -22.96 -4.20
CA THR A 307 -0.81 -23.57 -3.04
C THR A 307 -0.41 -25.04 -2.80
N GLY A 308 0.86 -25.37 -3.06
CA GLY A 308 1.41 -26.73 -2.93
C GLY A 308 1.28 -27.63 -4.17
N GLY A 309 0.51 -27.24 -5.19
CA GLY A 309 0.43 -27.95 -6.47
C GLY A 309 1.41 -27.42 -7.52
N GLY A 310 1.66 -28.19 -8.58
CA GLY A 310 2.55 -27.78 -9.66
C GLY A 310 1.97 -26.64 -10.50
N LEU A 311 2.77 -25.62 -10.75
CA LEU A 311 2.44 -24.50 -11.63
C LEU A 311 3.20 -24.67 -12.95
N LEU A 312 2.48 -24.73 -14.06
CA LEU A 312 2.98 -25.11 -15.37
C LEU A 312 2.74 -24.01 -16.41
N LEU A 313 3.66 -23.88 -17.37
CA LEU A 313 3.48 -23.12 -18.60
C LEU A 313 2.97 -24.04 -19.71
N ASP A 314 1.84 -23.71 -20.32
CA ASP A 314 1.42 -24.33 -21.58
C ASP A 314 2.25 -23.74 -22.73
N GLY A 315 3.06 -24.59 -23.37
CA GLY A 315 3.95 -24.20 -24.45
C GLY A 315 3.26 -23.75 -25.73
N GLY A 316 2.01 -24.16 -25.95
CA GLY A 316 1.22 -23.79 -27.12
C GLY A 316 0.52 -22.45 -26.96
N SER A 317 -0.15 -22.25 -25.83
CA SER A 317 -0.98 -21.07 -25.57
C SER A 317 -0.27 -19.96 -24.78
N GLY A 318 0.80 -20.30 -24.06
CA GLY A 318 1.46 -19.40 -23.12
C GLY A 318 0.72 -19.22 -21.79
N ALA A 319 -0.41 -19.89 -21.60
CA ALA A 319 -1.20 -19.85 -20.37
C ALA A 319 -0.41 -20.47 -19.21
N VAL A 320 -0.67 -19.95 -18.01
CA VAL A 320 -0.14 -20.51 -16.76
C VAL A 320 -1.24 -21.32 -16.11
N VAL A 321 -0.96 -22.58 -15.83
CA VAL A 321 -1.95 -23.56 -15.39
C VAL A 321 -1.48 -24.29 -14.13
N GLN A 322 -2.41 -24.66 -13.25
CA GLN A 322 -2.14 -25.56 -12.13
C GLN A 322 -2.35 -27.01 -12.57
N ASP A 323 -1.57 -27.92 -12.01
CA ASP A 323 -1.47 -29.32 -12.45
C ASP A 323 -2.65 -30.23 -12.02
N GLY A 324 -3.63 -29.68 -11.32
CA GLY A 324 -4.80 -30.36 -10.78
C GLY A 324 -4.59 -30.98 -9.39
N SER A 325 -3.40 -30.89 -8.79
CA SER A 325 -3.14 -31.51 -7.49
C SER A 325 -3.71 -30.73 -6.29
N THR A 326 -4.09 -29.47 -6.48
CA THR A 326 -4.63 -28.60 -5.41
C THR A 326 -6.10 -28.87 -5.08
N GLY A 327 -6.81 -29.61 -5.95
CA GLY A 327 -8.24 -29.86 -5.80
C GLY A 327 -9.15 -28.79 -6.40
N TYR A 328 -8.61 -27.76 -7.07
CA TYR A 328 -9.41 -26.83 -7.87
C TYR A 328 -9.92 -27.51 -9.15
N ASP A 329 -11.16 -27.16 -9.54
CA ASP A 329 -11.77 -27.62 -10.79
C ASP A 329 -11.19 -26.87 -11.99
N GLU A 330 -11.01 -25.55 -11.86
CA GLU A 330 -10.37 -24.72 -12.86
C GLU A 330 -8.84 -24.93 -12.86
N VAL A 331 -8.27 -25.05 -14.06
CA VAL A 331 -6.83 -25.28 -14.23
C VAL A 331 -6.06 -24.05 -14.67
N ILE A 332 -6.70 -23.05 -15.28
CA ILE A 332 -6.02 -21.85 -15.77
C ILE A 332 -5.88 -20.86 -14.62
N VAL A 333 -4.64 -20.57 -14.23
CA VAL A 333 -4.30 -19.55 -13.23
C VAL A 333 -4.20 -18.17 -13.89
N ALA A 334 -3.69 -18.11 -15.12
CA ALA A 334 -3.63 -16.90 -15.93
C ALA A 334 -3.57 -17.24 -17.43
N SER A 335 -4.10 -16.35 -18.26
CA SER A 335 -4.15 -16.53 -19.72
C SER A 335 -2.78 -16.36 -20.39
N SER A 336 -1.81 -15.75 -19.72
CA SER A 336 -0.42 -15.68 -20.20
C SER A 336 0.60 -15.56 -19.08
N LEU A 337 1.83 -16.00 -19.34
CA LEU A 337 2.98 -15.84 -18.44
C LEU A 337 3.22 -14.38 -18.02
N ARG A 338 3.04 -13.44 -18.95
CA ARG A 338 3.22 -12.00 -18.69
C ARG A 338 2.20 -11.51 -17.67
N LYS A 339 0.92 -11.78 -17.91
CA LYS A 339 -0.16 -11.38 -16.99
C LYS A 339 0.01 -12.02 -15.63
N PHE A 340 0.31 -13.31 -15.58
CA PHE A 340 0.59 -14.02 -14.34
C PHE A 340 1.63 -13.29 -13.47
N LEU A 341 2.75 -12.87 -14.06
CA LEU A 341 3.81 -12.18 -13.33
C LEU A 341 3.47 -10.73 -12.96
N VAL A 342 2.61 -10.05 -13.72
CA VAL A 342 2.01 -8.77 -13.29
C VAL A 342 1.18 -8.99 -12.03
N LEU A 343 0.32 -10.00 -12.01
CA LEU A 343 -0.55 -10.29 -10.87
C LEU A 343 0.25 -10.68 -9.62
N LEU A 344 1.23 -11.60 -9.76
CA LEU A 344 2.11 -11.97 -8.65
C LEU A 344 2.82 -10.75 -8.06
N ARG A 345 3.28 -9.85 -8.92
CA ARG A 345 3.96 -8.62 -8.52
C ARG A 345 3.01 -7.70 -7.74
N LEU A 346 1.79 -7.47 -8.22
CA LEU A 346 0.81 -6.63 -7.52
C LEU A 346 0.44 -7.23 -6.16
N CYS A 347 0.28 -8.56 -6.08
CA CYS A 347 0.02 -9.26 -4.81
C CYS A 347 1.18 -9.08 -3.83
N HIS A 348 2.42 -9.26 -4.29
CA HIS A 348 3.59 -9.06 -3.43
C HIS A 348 3.69 -7.61 -2.97
N GLU A 349 3.46 -6.65 -3.88
CA GLU A 349 3.49 -5.23 -3.55
C GLU A 349 2.43 -4.85 -2.50
N PHE A 350 1.24 -5.41 -2.58
CA PHE A 350 0.22 -5.30 -1.53
C PHE A 350 0.74 -5.85 -0.19
N LEU A 351 1.28 -7.07 -0.16
CA LEU A 351 1.77 -7.71 1.08
C LEU A 351 2.91 -6.93 1.74
N VAL A 352 3.71 -6.21 0.96
CA VAL A 352 4.83 -5.42 1.47
C VAL A 352 4.52 -3.93 1.59
N SER A 353 3.29 -3.50 1.33
CA SER A 353 2.87 -2.11 1.43
C SER A 353 2.78 -1.66 2.89
N ASP A 354 3.27 -0.45 3.16
CA ASP A 354 3.30 0.12 4.50
C ASP A 354 1.97 0.82 4.84
N PHE A 355 0.83 0.12 4.76
CA PHE A 355 -0.49 0.74 5.01
C PHE A 355 -0.59 1.33 6.41
N ALA A 356 -1.11 2.55 6.52
CA ALA A 356 -1.21 3.25 7.79
C ALA A 356 -2.38 2.76 8.65
N THR A 357 -3.39 2.12 8.02
CA THR A 357 -4.59 1.62 8.70
C THR A 357 -5.13 0.36 8.02
N ASN A 358 -5.92 -0.43 8.75
CA ASN A 358 -6.67 -1.55 8.17
C ASN A 358 -7.75 -1.09 7.19
N TYR A 359 -8.31 0.11 7.35
CA TYR A 359 -9.25 0.67 6.37
C TYR A 359 -8.59 0.85 5.01
N GLU A 360 -7.42 1.48 5.01
CA GLU A 360 -6.62 1.69 3.81
C GLU A 360 -6.20 0.36 3.17
N ARG A 361 -5.75 -0.58 4.00
CA ARG A 361 -5.38 -1.92 3.56
C ARG A 361 -6.56 -2.66 2.91
N ASN A 362 -7.76 -2.55 3.49
CA ASN A 362 -8.96 -3.18 2.93
C ASN A 362 -9.38 -2.54 1.61
N ASP A 363 -9.39 -1.21 1.51
CA ASP A 363 -9.70 -0.52 0.26
C ASP A 363 -8.69 -0.89 -0.85
N ALA A 364 -7.41 -1.06 -0.49
CA ALA A 364 -6.37 -1.51 -1.41
C ALA A 364 -6.54 -2.97 -1.82
N LEU A 365 -7.02 -3.84 -0.94
CA LEU A 365 -7.32 -5.24 -1.25
C LEU A 365 -8.49 -5.37 -2.21
N GLU A 366 -9.59 -4.64 -1.97
CA GLU A 366 -10.74 -4.56 -2.88
C GLU A 366 -10.27 -4.08 -4.27
N SER A 367 -9.42 -3.06 -4.30
CA SER A 367 -8.85 -2.56 -5.55
C SER A 367 -7.96 -3.60 -6.25
N LEU A 368 -7.14 -4.34 -5.50
CA LEU A 368 -6.31 -5.42 -6.06
C LEU A 368 -7.15 -6.53 -6.68
N GLN A 369 -8.26 -6.92 -6.05
CA GLN A 369 -9.20 -7.90 -6.60
C GLN A 369 -9.79 -7.42 -7.93
N GLU A 370 -10.19 -6.15 -8.02
CA GLU A 370 -10.66 -5.56 -9.28
C GLU A 370 -9.56 -5.52 -10.35
N TRP A 371 -8.33 -5.18 -9.98
CA TRP A 371 -7.20 -5.14 -10.92
C TRP A 371 -6.87 -6.52 -11.49
N VAL A 372 -6.93 -7.56 -10.66
CA VAL A 372 -6.68 -8.95 -11.07
C VAL A 372 -7.62 -9.33 -12.21
N THR A 373 -8.93 -9.13 -12.03
CA THR A 373 -9.94 -9.36 -13.07
C THR A 373 -9.77 -8.46 -14.29
N LYS A 374 -9.42 -7.19 -14.09
CA LYS A 374 -9.20 -6.24 -15.19
C LYS A 374 -8.00 -6.61 -16.06
N ILE A 375 -6.91 -7.07 -15.45
CA ILE A 375 -5.67 -7.44 -16.15
C ILE A 375 -5.85 -8.78 -16.85
N ASP A 376 -6.52 -9.73 -16.20
CA ASP A 376 -6.75 -11.05 -16.76
C ASP A 376 -8.15 -11.59 -16.48
N PRO A 377 -9.13 -11.38 -17.38
CA PRO A 377 -10.52 -11.79 -17.14
C PRO A 377 -10.74 -13.28 -16.86
N VAL A 378 -9.77 -14.16 -17.18
CA VAL A 378 -9.86 -15.58 -16.83
C VAL A 378 -9.82 -15.85 -15.33
N THR A 379 -9.43 -14.86 -14.53
CA THR A 379 -9.38 -14.97 -13.06
C THR A 379 -10.71 -14.66 -12.40
N GLU A 380 -11.67 -14.08 -13.13
CA GLU A 380 -12.96 -13.66 -12.61
C GLU A 380 -13.73 -14.86 -12.03
N GLY A 381 -14.11 -14.77 -10.75
CA GLY A 381 -14.88 -15.81 -10.06
C GLY A 381 -14.15 -17.14 -9.88
N THR A 382 -12.80 -17.16 -9.97
CA THR A 382 -12.02 -18.38 -9.78
C THR A 382 -11.67 -18.60 -8.31
N PRO A 383 -11.93 -19.78 -7.73
CA PRO A 383 -11.58 -20.09 -6.34
C PRO A 383 -10.09 -19.94 -6.05
N MET A 384 -9.22 -20.14 -7.06
CA MET A 384 -7.78 -19.96 -6.94
C MET A 384 -7.39 -18.54 -6.50
N TRP A 385 -7.96 -17.52 -7.15
CA TRP A 385 -7.64 -16.12 -6.86
C TRP A 385 -8.44 -15.60 -5.67
N GLU A 386 -9.67 -16.07 -5.48
CA GLU A 386 -10.44 -15.80 -4.26
C GLU A 386 -9.66 -16.26 -3.04
N HIS A 387 -9.23 -17.52 -2.98
CA HIS A 387 -8.45 -18.03 -1.85
C HIS A 387 -7.09 -17.32 -1.67
N ALA A 388 -6.44 -16.91 -2.76
CA ALA A 388 -5.16 -16.20 -2.67
C ALA A 388 -5.30 -14.81 -2.04
N LEU A 389 -6.44 -14.14 -2.26
CA LEU A 389 -6.73 -12.75 -1.88
C LEU A 389 -7.75 -12.60 -0.75
N ASP A 390 -8.24 -13.70 -0.18
CA ASP A 390 -9.22 -13.70 0.91
C ASP A 390 -8.51 -13.60 2.28
N THR A 391 -8.94 -12.66 3.11
CA THR A 391 -8.39 -12.42 4.46
C THR A 391 -8.65 -13.56 5.43
N ASP A 392 -9.80 -14.22 5.33
CA ASP A 392 -10.22 -15.31 6.23
C ASP A 392 -9.53 -16.62 5.85
N LEU A 393 -9.22 -16.81 4.57
CA LEU A 393 -8.60 -18.03 4.05
C LEU A 393 -7.06 -17.92 3.96
N ASN A 394 -6.53 -16.70 3.86
CA ASN A 394 -5.11 -16.44 3.83
C ASN A 394 -4.70 -15.52 4.99
N PRO A 395 -4.19 -16.08 6.11
CA PRO A 395 -3.84 -15.28 7.29
C PRO A 395 -2.73 -14.26 7.02
N TRP A 396 -1.95 -14.40 5.95
CA TRP A 396 -1.00 -13.38 5.50
C TRP A 396 -1.66 -12.17 4.85
N VAL A 397 -2.84 -12.37 4.29
CA VAL A 397 -3.72 -11.28 3.85
C VAL A 397 -4.51 -10.74 5.05
N ALA A 398 -4.58 -11.38 6.20
CA ALA A 398 -5.14 -10.79 7.43
C ALA A 398 -4.10 -10.05 8.31
N MET A 399 -2.82 -10.42 8.22
CA MET A 399 -1.69 -9.74 8.88
C MET A 399 -1.31 -8.46 8.14
#